data_AF-A0A3N5CNX2-F1
#
_entry.id   AF-A0A3N5CNX2-F1
#
_cell.length_a   1.000
_cell.length_b   1.000
_cell.length_c   1.000
_cell.angle_alpha   90.00
_cell.angle_beta   90.00
_cell.angle_gamma   90.00
#
_symmetry.space_group_name_H-M   'P 1'
#
loop_
_entity.id
_entity.type
_entity.pdbx_description
1 polymer ?
#
loop_
_entity_poly.entity_id
_entity_poly.type
_entity_poly.pdbx_seq_one_letter_code
_entity_poly.pdbx_strand_id
1 'polypeptide(L)'
;MAKELEKKDKGFTIKLEELNKILQEINKRANDCCFGHEIPNIQTQQAMRDALNGVNLTQIDSLDDLTNELKRENNKGFENVCSSV
;
A
#
# COMPACT_ATOMS: atom_id res chain seq x y z
N MET A 1 -29.35 4.98 -45.45
CA MET A 1 -29.70 5.31 -44.05
C MET A 1 -29.71 4.10 -43.13
N ALA A 2 -30.56 3.08 -43.36
CA ALA A 2 -30.66 1.91 -42.46
C ALA A 2 -29.33 1.17 -42.22
N LYS A 3 -28.55 0.89 -43.27
CA LYS A 3 -27.22 0.23 -43.15
C LYS A 3 -26.18 1.05 -42.37
N GLU A 4 -26.28 2.38 -42.41
CA GLU A 4 -25.37 3.28 -41.68
C GLU A 4 -25.76 3.36 -40.20
N LEU A 5 -27.06 3.30 -39.90
CA LEU A 5 -27.57 3.18 -38.53
C LEU A 5 -27.16 1.86 -37.90
N GLU A 6 -27.27 0.74 -38.62
CA GLU A 6 -26.88 -0.59 -38.14
C GLU A 6 -25.37 -0.69 -37.84
N LYS A 7 -24.52 -0.08 -38.68
CA LYS A 7 -23.08 -0.01 -38.40
C LYS A 7 -22.77 0.80 -37.15
N LYS A 8 -23.46 1.92 -36.93
CA LYS A 8 -23.29 2.75 -35.73
C LYS A 8 -23.75 2.00 -34.48
N ASP A 9 -24.89 1.31 -34.54
CA ASP A 9 -25.43 0.50 -33.45
C ASP A 9 -24.44 -0.59 -33.02
N LYS A 10 -23.93 -1.37 -33.98
CA LYS A 10 -22.86 -2.35 -33.74
C LYS A 10 -21.59 -1.73 -33.15
N GLY A 11 -21.21 -0.55 -33.64
CA GLY A 11 -20.05 0.19 -33.12
C GLY A 11 -20.25 0.67 -31.67
N PHE A 12 -21.47 1.02 -31.27
CA PHE A 12 -21.78 1.38 -29.89
C PHE A 12 -21.74 0.15 -28.97
N THR A 13 -22.29 -0.98 -29.40
CA THR A 13 -22.26 -2.24 -28.64
C THR A 13 -20.83 -2.68 -28.34
N ILE A 14 -19.93 -2.64 -29.33
CA ILE A 14 -18.52 -2.99 -29.15
C ILE A 14 -17.84 -2.08 -28.10
N LYS A 15 -18.05 -0.76 -28.21
CA LYS A 15 -17.48 0.20 -27.24
C LYS A 15 -18.00 -0.01 -25.82
N LEU A 16 -19.26 -0.39 -25.70
CA LEU A 16 -19.90 -0.66 -24.41
C LEU A 16 -19.34 -1.93 -23.77
N GLU A 17 -19.07 -2.96 -24.56
CA GLU A 17 -18.35 -4.17 -24.11
C GLU A 17 -16.90 -3.87 -23.69
N GLU A 18 -16.17 -3.08 -24.46
CA GLU A 18 -14.81 -2.65 -24.12
C GLU A 18 -14.78 -1.88 -22.79
N LEU A 19 -15.70 -0.93 -22.61
CA LEU A 19 -15.82 -0.17 -21.36
C LEU A 19 -16.12 -1.07 -20.17
N ASN A 20 -17.01 -2.05 -20.35
CA ASN A 20 -17.36 -2.99 -19.29
C ASN A 20 -16.16 -3.86 -18.88
N LYS A 21 -15.33 -4.31 -19.84
CA LYS A 21 -14.08 -5.04 -19.55
C LYS A 21 -13.09 -4.18 -18.76
N ILE A 22 -12.90 -2.92 -19.15
CA ILE A 22 -12.00 -2.00 -18.44
C ILE A 22 -12.47 -1.80 -16.99
N LEU A 23 -13.77 -1.60 -16.79
CA LEU A 23 -14.35 -1.44 -15.45
C LEU A 23 -14.13 -2.69 -14.58
N GLN A 24 -14.31 -3.89 -15.16
CA GLN A 24 -14.05 -5.14 -14.47
C GLN A 24 -12.57 -5.28 -14.06
N GLU A 25 -11.63 -4.91 -14.93
CA GLU A 25 -10.21 -4.95 -14.57
C GLU A 25 -9.82 -3.92 -13.51
N ILE A 26 -10.41 -2.71 -13.54
CA ILE A 26 -10.22 -1.70 -12.49
C ILE A 26 -10.73 -2.23 -11.16
N ASN A 27 -11.94 -2.80 -11.15
CA ASN A 27 -12.53 -3.35 -9.94
C ASN A 27 -11.70 -4.52 -9.42
N LYS A 28 -11.19 -5.40 -10.30
CA LYS A 28 -10.28 -6.48 -9.91
C LYS A 28 -8.99 -5.95 -9.28
N ARG A 29 -8.33 -4.95 -9.88
CA ARG A 29 -7.10 -4.36 -9.32
C ARG A 29 -7.34 -3.62 -7.99
N ALA A 30 -8.46 -2.94 -7.86
CA ALA A 30 -8.85 -2.26 -6.62
C ALA A 30 -9.13 -3.24 -5.48
N ASN A 31 -9.67 -4.41 -5.83
CA ASN A 31 -9.94 -5.50 -4.90
C ASN A 31 -8.66 -6.31 -4.59
N ASP A 32 -7.87 -6.68 -5.59
CA ASP A 32 -6.64 -7.48 -5.39
C ASP A 32 -5.57 -6.74 -4.57
N CYS A 33 -5.61 -5.41 -4.50
CA CYS A 33 -4.78 -4.63 -3.60
C CYS A 33 -5.49 -4.48 -2.24
N CYS A 34 -4.89 -5.04 -1.18
CA CYS A 34 -5.26 -4.86 0.23
C CYS A 34 -6.34 -5.79 0.85
N PHE A 35 -6.84 -6.82 0.17
CA PHE A 35 -7.65 -7.84 0.87
C PHE A 35 -6.78 -8.74 1.77
N GLY A 36 -7.03 -8.67 3.09
CA GLY A 36 -6.42 -9.56 4.09
C GLY A 36 -5.28 -8.93 4.92
N HIS A 37 -4.88 -7.69 4.62
CA HIS A 37 -3.95 -6.94 5.46
C HIS A 37 -4.71 -5.82 6.16
N GLU A 38 -4.62 -5.80 7.50
CA GLU A 38 -5.10 -4.66 8.27
C GLU A 38 -4.40 -3.40 7.76
N ILE A 39 -5.18 -2.34 7.54
CA ILE A 39 -4.60 -1.02 7.28
C ILE A 39 -3.71 -0.71 8.50
N PRO A 40 -2.40 -0.47 8.31
CA PRO A 40 -1.54 -0.17 9.43
C PRO A 40 -2.08 1.03 10.21
N ASN A 41 -1.94 1.02 11.54
CA ASN A 41 -2.36 2.17 12.33
C ASN A 41 -1.56 3.44 11.93
N ILE A 42 -2.05 4.61 12.33
CA ILE A 42 -1.47 5.90 11.94
C ILE A 42 0.03 6.01 12.28
N GLN A 43 0.47 5.43 13.40
CA GLN A 43 1.88 5.46 13.81
C GLN A 43 2.73 4.62 12.87
N THR A 44 2.28 3.41 12.52
CA THR A 44 2.96 2.55 11.54
C THR A 44 3.03 3.23 10.17
N GLN A 45 1.93 3.87 9.73
CA GLN A 45 1.94 4.62 8.48
C GLN A 45 2.94 5.78 8.50
N GLN A 46 3.11 6.46 9.63
CA GLN A 46 4.10 7.53 9.77
C GLN A 46 5.52 6.97 9.74
N ALA A 47 5.80 5.88 10.44
CA ALA A 47 7.11 5.23 10.41
C ALA A 47 7.50 4.78 9.00
N MET A 48 6.53 4.28 8.20
CA MET A 48 6.75 3.96 6.79
C MET A 48 7.10 5.20 5.95
N ARG A 49 6.43 6.34 6.19
CA ARG A 49 6.73 7.61 5.51
C ARG A 49 8.12 8.13 5.90
N ASP A 50 8.48 8.07 7.16
CA ASP A 50 9.77 8.53 7.67
C ASP A 50 10.91 7.69 7.07
N ALA A 51 10.75 6.35 7.06
CA ALA A 51 11.69 5.44 6.44
C ALA A 51 11.86 5.72 4.93
N LEU A 52 10.77 5.96 4.20
CA LEU A 52 10.84 6.31 2.78
C LEU A 52 11.61 7.63 2.54
N ASN A 53 11.50 8.58 3.47
CA ASN A 53 12.20 9.87 3.41
C ASN A 53 13.64 9.80 3.97
N GLY A 54 14.13 8.61 4.34
CA GLY A 54 15.46 8.44 4.94
C GLY A 54 15.59 8.99 6.35
N VAL A 55 14.47 9.25 7.03
CA VAL A 55 14.42 9.81 8.38
C VAL A 55 14.34 8.66 9.40
N ASN A 56 15.07 8.79 10.51
CA ASN A 56 15.06 7.83 11.62
C ASN A 56 15.43 6.39 11.21
N LEU A 57 16.43 6.25 10.33
CA LEU A 57 16.99 4.97 9.88
C LEU A 57 18.38 4.75 10.48
N THR A 58 18.65 3.53 10.90
CA THR A 58 19.98 3.05 11.29
C THR A 58 20.49 2.09 10.22
N GLN A 59 21.67 2.35 9.67
CA GLN A 59 22.34 1.40 8.79
C GLN A 59 22.88 0.23 9.62
N ILE A 60 22.67 -0.99 9.14
CA ILE A 60 23.09 -2.23 9.78
C ILE A 60 23.90 -3.04 8.77
N ASP A 61 25.19 -3.19 9.04
CA ASP A 61 26.12 -3.87 8.12
C ASP A 61 26.41 -5.32 8.53
N SER A 62 25.96 -5.75 9.72
CA SER A 62 26.14 -7.11 10.23
C SER A 62 25.01 -7.57 11.18
N LEU A 63 24.95 -8.88 11.45
CA LEU A 63 23.97 -9.46 12.38
C LEU A 63 24.25 -9.05 13.85
N ASP A 64 25.52 -8.84 14.20
CA ASP A 64 25.91 -8.38 15.53
C ASP A 64 25.46 -6.93 15.75
N ASP A 65 25.56 -6.08 14.74
CA ASP A 65 25.06 -4.70 14.78
C ASP A 65 23.54 -4.67 14.98
N LEU A 66 22.80 -5.52 14.26
CA LEU A 66 21.36 -5.67 14.46
C LEU A 66 21.02 -6.06 15.90
N THR A 67 21.74 -7.04 16.43
CA THR A 67 21.51 -7.57 17.79
C THR A 67 21.77 -6.49 18.85
N ASN A 68 22.82 -5.68 18.66
CA ASN A 68 23.15 -4.59 19.58
C ASN A 68 22.13 -3.45 19.51
N GLU A 69 21.67 -3.10 18.31
CA GLU A 69 20.67 -2.06 18.11
C GLU A 69 19.32 -2.45 18.73
N LEU A 70 18.86 -3.70 18.54
CA LEU A 70 17.63 -4.19 19.15
C LEU A 70 17.69 -4.16 20.68
N LYS A 71 18.84 -4.52 21.28
CA LYS A 71 19.04 -4.41 22.73
C LYS A 71 18.96 -2.96 23.19
N ARG A 72 19.55 -2.02 22.44
CA ARG A 72 19.52 -0.58 22.75
C ARG A 72 18.10 -0.02 22.68
N GLU A 73 17.35 -0.30 21.61
CA GLU A 73 15.97 0.17 21.45
C GLU A 73 15.04 -0.41 22.52
N ASN A 74 15.23 -1.69 22.89
CA ASN A 74 14.46 -2.30 23.97
C ASN A 74 14.72 -1.63 25.32
N ASN A 75 15.96 -1.21 25.59
CA ASN A 75 16.31 -0.47 26.81
C ASN A 75 15.71 0.95 26.83
N LYS A 76 15.62 1.64 25.68
CA LYS A 76 14.94 2.94 25.58
C LYS A 76 13.44 2.85 25.89
N GLY A 77 12.80 1.73 25.53
CA GLY A 77 11.41 1.46 25.89
C GLY A 77 11.20 1.38 27.41
N PHE A 78 12.21 0.95 28.17
CA PHE A 78 12.16 0.83 29.62
C PHE A 78 12.27 2.19 30.35
N GLU A 79 13.04 3.15 29.82
CA GLU A 79 13.19 4.49 30.44
C GLU A 79 11.88 5.29 30.46
N ASN A 80 11.00 5.10 29.48
CA ASN A 80 9.68 5.73 29.44
C ASN A 80 8.70 5.15 30.49
N VAL A 81 8.94 3.93 30.97
CA VAL A 81 8.13 3.31 32.05
C VAL A 81 8.58 3.84 33.41
N CYS A 82 9.88 4.04 33.62
CA CYS A 82 10.43 4.53 34.89
C CYS A 82 10.25 6.04 35.13
N SER A 83 9.85 6.82 34.12
CA SER A 83 9.58 8.27 34.26
C SER A 83 8.12 8.57 34.67
N SER A 84 7.27 7.55 34.82
CA SER A 84 5.85 7.69 35.17
C SER A 84 5.49 7.19 36.58
N VAL A 85 6.47 7.08 37.50
CA VAL A 85 6.24 6.75 38.92
C VAL A 85 6.72 7.88 39.81
#